data_AF-A0A673FI23-F1
#
_entry.id   AF-A0A673FI23-F1
#
_cell.length_a   1.000
_cell.length_b   1.000
_cell.length_c   1.000
_cell.angle_alpha   90.00
_cell.angle_beta   90.00
_cell.angle_gamma   90.00
#
_symmetry.space_group_name_H-M   'P 1'
#
loop_
_entity.id
_entity.type
_entity.pdbx_description
1 polymer ?
#
loop_
_entity_poly.entity_id
_entity_poly.type
_entity_poly.pdbx_seq_one_letter_code
_entity_poly.pdbx_strand_id
1 'polypeptide(L)'
;MFNNVIYLTYIMLCSWLLRQSFSTNHSSILLLLLIIIIRDISRHTRSNTSGAGYDVAQCAFLVHCGIVESCEAVNGDYRTAEMDVFLMIRHHKTTIFTDAKESTTVYELKRIVEGILKRSPEEQRLYKDEQPLEDSKTLGDCGFTNQTARPQAPATVGLAFRIDDAFEPLQVEPFSSPPELPDVMKPQDSGSTANEQSVQ
;
A
#
# COMPACT_ATOMS: atom_id res chain seq x y z
N MET A 1 -28.52 -12.93 11.33
CA MET A 1 -28.87 -11.50 11.47
C MET A 1 -28.94 -11.00 12.92
N PHE A 2 -29.29 -11.82 13.92
CA PHE A 2 -29.40 -11.37 15.32
C PHE A 2 -28.06 -11.11 16.05
N ASN A 3 -26.94 -11.74 15.64
CA ASN A 3 -25.65 -11.60 16.35
C ASN A 3 -24.91 -10.29 16.06
N ASN A 4 -25.09 -9.68 14.88
CA ASN A 4 -24.42 -8.42 14.54
C ASN A 4 -25.03 -7.21 15.27
N VAL A 5 -26.34 -7.23 15.54
CA VAL A 5 -27.01 -6.12 16.24
C VAL A 5 -26.59 -6.06 17.72
N ILE A 6 -26.41 -7.22 18.36
CA ILE A 6 -25.94 -7.31 19.75
C ILE A 6 -24.48 -6.82 19.85
N TYR A 7 -23.67 -7.10 18.84
CA TYR A 7 -22.27 -6.68 18.82
C TYR A 7 -22.12 -5.16 18.67
N LEU A 8 -22.89 -4.55 17.76
CA LEU A 8 -22.87 -3.09 17.58
C LEU A 8 -23.41 -2.34 18.80
N THR A 9 -24.45 -2.85 19.45
CA THR A 9 -24.97 -2.23 20.68
C THR A 9 -23.97 -2.34 21.82
N TYR A 10 -23.23 -3.45 21.92
CA TYR A 10 -22.17 -3.61 22.91
C TYR A 10 -20.99 -2.65 22.66
N ILE A 11 -20.57 -2.45 21.41
CA ILE A 11 -19.50 -1.50 21.05
C ILE A 11 -19.91 -0.04 21.32
N MET A 12 -21.17 0.31 21.01
CA MET A 12 -21.71 1.64 21.31
C MET A 12 -21.83 1.87 22.82
N LEU A 13 -22.24 0.85 23.59
CA LEU A 13 -22.35 0.92 25.04
C LEU A 13 -20.95 1.02 25.71
N CYS A 14 -19.97 0.28 25.22
CA CYS A 14 -18.57 0.40 25.66
C CYS A 14 -18.00 1.80 25.37
N SER A 15 -18.28 2.36 24.19
CA SER A 15 -17.86 3.73 23.84
C SER A 15 -18.53 4.80 24.72
N TRP A 16 -19.82 4.61 25.05
CA TRP A 16 -20.55 5.49 25.96
C TRP A 16 -20.03 5.41 27.40
N LEU A 17 -19.71 4.21 27.89
CA LEU A 17 -19.11 3.98 29.21
C LEU A 17 -17.67 4.52 29.30
N LEU A 18 -16.88 4.39 28.23
CA LEU A 18 -15.56 5.01 28.08
C LEU A 18 -15.64 6.54 28.20
N ARG A 19 -16.70 7.15 27.66
CA ARG A 19 -16.92 8.61 27.76
C ARG A 19 -17.38 9.07 29.14
N GLN A 20 -17.99 8.18 29.94
CA GLN A 20 -18.44 8.48 31.30
C GLN A 20 -17.34 8.27 32.36
N SER A 21 -16.33 7.45 32.07
CA SER A 21 -15.24 7.09 33.01
C SER A 21 -14.16 8.17 33.20
N PHE A 22 -14.21 9.27 32.43
CA PHE A 22 -13.21 10.36 32.51
C PHE A 22 -13.42 11.35 33.67
N SER A 23 -14.37 11.09 34.58
CA SER A 23 -14.77 12.06 35.63
C SER A 23 -14.36 11.68 37.06
N THR A 24 -13.87 10.46 37.33
CA THR A 24 -13.50 10.08 38.72
C THR A 24 -12.17 9.33 38.80
N ASN A 25 -11.33 9.74 39.75
CA ASN A 25 -9.95 9.29 39.98
C ASN A 25 -9.83 7.88 40.58
N HIS A 26 -10.47 6.86 39.99
CA HIS A 26 -10.31 5.46 40.39
C HIS A 26 -9.99 4.49 39.23
N SER A 27 -9.47 5.01 38.12
CA SER A 27 -9.63 4.33 36.83
C SER A 27 -8.45 3.49 36.31
N SER A 28 -7.28 3.44 36.93
CA SER A 28 -6.11 2.80 36.27
C SER A 28 -6.27 1.28 36.07
N ILE A 29 -6.85 0.56 37.03
CA ILE A 29 -7.02 -0.91 36.93
C ILE A 29 -8.20 -1.26 36.01
N LEU A 30 -9.30 -0.52 36.09
CA LEU A 30 -10.46 -0.72 35.22
C LEU A 30 -10.13 -0.36 33.76
N LEU A 31 -9.33 0.69 33.53
CA LEU A 31 -8.85 1.06 32.21
C LEU A 31 -7.93 -0.03 31.64
N LEU A 32 -7.03 -0.60 32.45
CA LEU A 32 -6.17 -1.71 32.01
C LEU A 32 -6.97 -2.97 31.68
N LEU A 33 -7.96 -3.34 32.51
CA LEU A 33 -8.85 -4.47 32.22
C LEU A 33 -9.68 -4.22 30.96
N LEU A 34 -10.16 -2.99 30.76
CA LEU A 34 -10.88 -2.61 29.55
C LEU A 34 -9.96 -2.71 28.32
N ILE A 35 -8.72 -2.24 28.39
CA ILE A 35 -7.73 -2.37 27.32
C ILE A 35 -7.44 -3.85 27.03
N ILE A 36 -7.29 -4.70 28.05
CA ILE A 36 -7.05 -6.14 27.88
C ILE A 36 -8.25 -6.79 27.19
N ILE A 37 -9.48 -6.50 27.63
CA ILE A 37 -10.71 -7.03 27.04
C ILE A 37 -10.86 -6.58 25.59
N ILE A 38 -10.60 -5.30 25.29
CA ILE A 38 -10.61 -4.77 23.91
C ILE A 38 -9.57 -5.50 23.05
N ARG A 39 -8.37 -5.74 23.60
CA ARG A 39 -7.27 -6.41 22.89
C ARG A 39 -7.51 -7.90 22.67
N ASP A 40 -8.29 -8.54 23.54
CA ASP A 40 -8.66 -9.95 23.43
C ASP A 40 -9.83 -10.15 22.45
N ILE A 41 -10.85 -9.28 22.52
CA ILE A 41 -11.95 -9.22 21.55
C ILE A 41 -11.40 -8.95 20.13
N SER A 42 -10.44 -8.02 20.00
CA SER A 42 -9.76 -7.73 18.73
C SER A 42 -8.95 -8.92 18.19
N ARG A 43 -8.38 -9.75 19.08
CA ARG A 43 -7.67 -10.98 18.69
C ARG A 43 -8.63 -12.05 18.19
N HIS A 44 -9.82 -12.13 18.76
CA HIS A 44 -10.87 -13.08 18.38
C HIS A 44 -11.60 -12.71 17.08
N THR A 45 -11.72 -11.42 16.77
CA THR A 45 -12.24 -10.98 15.47
C THR A 45 -11.25 -11.20 14.33
N ARG A 46 -9.93 -11.17 14.60
CA ARG A 46 -8.86 -11.42 13.61
C ARG A 46 -8.87 -12.84 13.04
N SER A 47 -9.37 -13.84 13.77
CA SER A 47 -9.41 -15.23 13.30
C SER A 47 -10.61 -15.58 12.41
N ASN A 48 -11.61 -14.68 12.31
CA ASN A 48 -12.88 -14.97 11.62
C ASN A 48 -13.11 -14.14 10.33
N THR A 49 -12.19 -13.27 9.92
CA THR A 49 -12.38 -12.35 8.78
C THR A 49 -11.55 -12.68 7.54
N SER A 50 -11.13 -13.94 7.35
CA SER A 50 -10.60 -14.39 6.07
C SER A 50 -11.73 -14.44 5.02
N GLY A 51 -12.07 -13.30 4.42
CA GLY A 51 -12.85 -13.25 3.18
C GLY A 51 -14.17 -12.46 3.16
N ALA A 52 -14.46 -11.60 4.15
CA ALA A 52 -15.61 -10.69 4.07
C ALA A 52 -15.15 -9.23 4.05
N GLY A 53 -15.56 -8.48 3.02
CA GLY A 53 -15.30 -7.04 2.91
C GLY A 53 -15.79 -6.28 4.14
N TYR A 54 -15.01 -5.29 4.58
CA TYR A 54 -15.32 -4.50 5.76
C TYR A 54 -16.27 -3.36 5.38
N ASP A 55 -17.35 -3.17 6.14
CA ASP A 55 -18.19 -1.97 6.01
C ASP A 55 -17.47 -0.73 6.58
N VAL A 56 -17.90 0.47 6.15
CA VAL A 56 -17.36 1.79 6.50
C VAL A 56 -17.18 1.96 8.01
N ALA A 57 -18.15 1.48 8.79
CA ALA A 57 -18.12 1.55 10.25
C ALA A 57 -17.05 0.64 10.87
N GLN A 58 -16.77 -0.49 10.24
CA GLN A 58 -15.78 -1.46 10.71
C GLN A 58 -14.36 -0.97 10.42
N CYS A 59 -14.14 -0.33 9.27
CA CYS A 59 -12.86 0.32 8.96
C CYS A 59 -12.61 1.57 9.81
N ALA A 60 -13.62 2.40 10.06
CA ALA A 60 -13.50 3.53 10.98
C ALA A 60 -13.08 3.07 12.40
N PHE A 61 -13.65 1.96 12.87
CA PHE A 61 -13.29 1.37 14.16
C PHE A 61 -11.86 0.81 14.18
N LEU A 62 -11.44 0.11 13.12
CA LEU A 62 -10.10 -0.45 13.02
C LEU A 62 -8.99 0.62 12.91
N VAL A 63 -9.25 1.72 12.19
CA VAL A 63 -8.36 2.90 12.15
C VAL A 63 -8.33 3.59 13.51
N HIS A 64 -9.48 3.79 14.16
CA HIS A 64 -9.56 4.42 15.48
C HIS A 64 -8.90 3.58 16.59
N CYS A 65 -8.89 2.25 16.45
CA CYS A 65 -8.18 1.33 17.35
C CYS A 65 -6.69 1.16 17.02
N GLY A 66 -6.16 1.80 15.96
CA GLY A 66 -4.76 1.71 15.56
C GLY A 66 -4.34 0.35 15.00
N ILE A 67 -5.29 -0.43 14.47
CA ILE A 67 -5.04 -1.76 13.89
C ILE A 67 -4.65 -1.64 12.40
N VAL A 68 -5.00 -0.53 11.73
CA VAL A 68 -4.67 -0.23 10.32
C VAL A 68 -4.17 1.21 10.24
N GLU A 69 -3.02 1.45 9.58
CA GLU A 69 -2.37 2.77 9.51
C GLU A 69 -3.12 3.77 8.60
N SER A 70 -3.82 3.30 7.56
CA SER A 70 -4.74 4.12 6.78
C SER A 70 -5.84 3.27 6.12
N CYS A 71 -6.99 3.89 5.90
CA CYS A 71 -8.04 3.38 5.01
C CYS A 71 -8.37 4.50 4.03
N GLU A 72 -8.01 4.36 2.76
CA GLU A 72 -8.47 5.26 1.70
C GLU A 72 -9.72 4.67 1.04
N ALA A 73 -10.79 5.47 0.98
CA ALA A 73 -12.00 5.10 0.29
C ALA A 73 -11.84 5.44 -1.21
N VAL A 74 -11.66 4.41 -2.05
CA VAL A 74 -11.78 4.57 -3.51
C VAL A 74 -13.08 3.90 -3.94
N ASN A 75 -14.06 4.69 -4.41
CA ASN A 75 -15.38 4.23 -4.86
C ASN A 75 -16.26 3.50 -3.82
N GLY A 76 -16.09 3.78 -2.53
CA GLY A 76 -16.99 3.29 -1.47
C GLY A 76 -16.77 1.85 -1.02
N ASP A 77 -15.69 1.19 -1.45
CA ASP A 77 -15.28 -0.14 -0.98
C ASP A 77 -14.05 0.00 -0.07
N TYR A 78 -14.19 -0.37 1.20
CA TYR A 78 -13.08 -0.37 2.17
C TYR A 78 -12.30 -1.68 2.04
N ARG A 79 -11.36 -1.72 1.09
CA ARG A 79 -10.43 -2.86 0.94
C ARG A 79 -9.26 -2.67 1.89
N THR A 80 -8.92 -3.73 2.62
CA THR A 80 -7.68 -3.76 3.40
C THR A 80 -6.52 -3.63 2.43
N ALA A 81 -5.82 -2.49 2.49
CA ALA A 81 -4.65 -2.16 1.64
C ALA A 81 -3.44 -3.08 1.89
N GLU A 82 -3.56 -4.03 2.80
CA GLU A 82 -2.47 -4.89 3.26
C GLU A 82 -1.94 -5.83 2.16
N MET A 83 -2.56 -5.90 0.98
CA MET A 83 -2.10 -6.76 -0.14
C MET A 83 -2.10 -6.04 -1.49
N ASP A 84 -2.26 -4.72 -1.52
CA ASP A 84 -2.23 -3.96 -2.78
C ASP A 84 -0.79 -3.63 -3.17
N VAL A 85 -0.52 -3.75 -4.47
CA VAL A 85 0.75 -3.38 -5.09
C VAL A 85 0.51 -2.26 -6.09
N PHE A 86 1.33 -1.23 -6.02
CA PHE A 86 1.26 -0.06 -6.89
C PHE A 86 2.31 -0.18 -7.98
N LEU A 87 1.86 -0.17 -9.23
CA LEU A 87 2.67 -0.47 -10.39
C LEU A 87 2.77 0.72 -11.33
N MET A 88 3.94 0.82 -11.95
CA MET A 88 4.25 1.73 -13.04
C MET A 88 4.56 0.89 -14.27
N ILE A 89 3.58 0.70 -15.15
CA ILE A 89 3.75 -0.07 -16.40
C ILE A 89 4.31 0.86 -17.47
N ARG A 90 5.49 0.56 -18.01
CA ARG A 90 6.25 1.46 -18.91
C ARG A 90 6.53 0.83 -20.26
N HIS A 91 6.28 1.60 -21.32
CA HIS A 91 6.57 1.26 -22.71
C HIS A 91 6.97 2.52 -23.48
N HIS A 92 8.20 2.59 -23.99
CA HIS A 92 8.81 3.82 -24.51
C HIS A 92 8.60 5.02 -23.56
N LYS A 93 7.83 6.02 -23.99
CA LYS A 93 7.47 7.23 -23.24
C LYS A 93 6.13 7.11 -22.50
N THR A 94 5.41 6.00 -22.69
CA THR A 94 4.13 5.72 -22.04
C THR A 94 4.38 5.17 -20.65
N THR A 95 3.62 5.66 -19.68
CA THR A 95 3.67 5.18 -18.30
C THR A 95 2.26 5.16 -17.74
N ILE A 96 1.82 3.98 -17.29
CA ILE A 96 0.51 3.74 -16.70
C ILE A 96 0.71 3.48 -15.21
N PHE A 97 0.02 4.25 -14.38
CA PHE A 97 -0.07 3.98 -12.94
C PHE A 97 -1.34 3.19 -12.68
N THR A 98 -1.19 2.04 -12.03
CA THR A 98 -2.31 1.20 -11.64
C THR A 98 -1.97 0.45 -10.37
N ASP A 99 -2.98 0.11 -9.59
CA ASP A 99 -2.88 -0.85 -8.50
C ASP A 99 -3.40 -2.22 -8.94
N ALA A 100 -2.95 -3.26 -8.24
CA ALA A 100 -3.46 -4.63 -8.34
C ALA A 100 -3.26 -5.33 -6.99
N LYS A 101 -3.89 -6.49 -6.81
CA LYS A 101 -3.61 -7.33 -5.63
C LYS A 101 -2.31 -8.10 -5.86
N GLU A 102 -1.57 -8.37 -4.80
CA GLU A 102 -0.39 -9.24 -4.85
C GLU A 102 -0.71 -10.64 -5.42
N SER A 103 -1.93 -11.13 -5.19
CA SER A 103 -2.45 -12.39 -5.72
C SER A 103 -2.90 -12.34 -7.19
N THR A 104 -2.98 -11.14 -7.80
CA THR A 104 -3.35 -10.99 -9.21
C THR A 104 -2.29 -11.65 -10.08
N THR A 105 -2.70 -12.33 -11.13
CA THR A 105 -1.80 -12.98 -12.08
C THR A 105 -1.24 -11.99 -13.11
N VAL A 106 -0.10 -12.33 -13.69
CA VAL A 106 0.48 -11.56 -14.80
C VAL A 106 -0.50 -11.50 -15.98
N TYR A 107 -1.27 -12.56 -16.23
CA TYR A 107 -2.32 -12.56 -17.26
C TYR A 107 -3.42 -11.53 -16.99
N GLU A 108 -3.89 -11.43 -15.75
CA GLU A 108 -4.89 -10.43 -15.36
C GLU A 108 -4.32 -9.01 -15.46
N LEU A 109 -3.04 -8.80 -15.12
CA LEU A 109 -2.39 -7.51 -15.32
C LEU A 109 -2.36 -7.12 -16.81
N LYS A 110 -2.11 -8.07 -17.71
CA LYS A 110 -2.20 -7.84 -19.17
C LYS A 110 -3.62 -7.47 -19.63
N ARG A 111 -4.67 -7.98 -18.97
CA ARG A 111 -6.06 -7.58 -19.24
C ARG A 111 -6.33 -6.13 -18.83
N ILE A 112 -5.72 -5.65 -17.75
CA ILE A 112 -5.77 -4.24 -17.36
C ILE A 112 -5.10 -3.37 -18.45
N VAL A 113 -3.92 -3.78 -18.91
CA VAL A 113 -3.19 -3.10 -20.01
C VAL A 113 -3.99 -3.13 -21.31
N GLU A 114 -4.65 -4.25 -21.65
CA GLU A 114 -5.56 -4.37 -22.80
C GLU A 114 -6.70 -3.35 -22.70
N GLY A 115 -7.28 -3.17 -21.51
CA GLY A 115 -8.33 -2.18 -21.26
C GLY A 115 -7.89 -0.74 -21.62
N ILE A 116 -6.60 -0.43 -21.45
CA ILE A 116 -6.04 0.92 -21.64
C ILE A 116 -5.48 1.10 -23.05
N LEU A 117 -4.58 0.20 -23.48
CA LEU A 117 -3.82 0.29 -24.72
C LEU A 117 -4.43 -0.48 -25.88
N LYS A 118 -5.53 -1.23 -25.65
CA LYS A 118 -6.30 -1.96 -26.67
C LYS A 118 -5.49 -3.01 -27.44
N ARG A 119 -4.47 -3.59 -26.81
CA ARG A 119 -3.66 -4.70 -27.34
C ARG A 119 -4.00 -5.96 -26.56
N SER A 120 -4.17 -7.09 -27.23
CA SER A 120 -4.56 -8.35 -26.58
C SER A 120 -3.44 -8.88 -25.66
N PRO A 121 -3.74 -9.65 -24.59
CA PRO A 121 -2.71 -10.20 -23.70
C PRO A 121 -1.64 -11.05 -24.41
N GLU A 122 -2.00 -11.71 -25.50
CA GLU A 122 -1.12 -12.55 -26.31
C GLU A 122 -0.10 -11.72 -27.11
N GLU A 123 -0.40 -10.44 -27.36
CA GLU A 123 0.48 -9.48 -27.99
C GLU A 123 1.33 -8.70 -26.98
N GLN A 124 1.18 -8.97 -25.69
CA GLN A 124 1.88 -8.28 -24.62
C GLN A 124 2.92 -9.18 -23.96
N ARG A 125 4.09 -8.62 -23.66
CA ARG A 125 5.08 -9.25 -22.78
C ARG A 125 5.45 -8.27 -21.67
N LEU A 126 5.24 -8.71 -20.43
CA LEU A 126 5.57 -7.93 -19.24
C LEU A 126 6.92 -8.37 -18.70
N TYR A 127 7.65 -7.42 -18.13
CA TYR A 127 8.99 -7.60 -17.61
C TYR A 127 9.11 -7.03 -16.21
N LYS A 128 9.89 -7.70 -15.38
CA LYS A 128 10.48 -7.12 -14.17
C LYS A 128 11.96 -6.98 -14.43
N ASP A 129 12.46 -5.75 -14.40
CA ASP A 129 13.82 -5.44 -14.85
C ASP A 129 13.99 -5.96 -16.30
N GLU A 130 14.91 -6.90 -16.55
CA GLU A 130 15.10 -7.55 -17.87
C GLU A 130 14.46 -8.94 -17.98
N GLN A 131 13.79 -9.41 -16.92
CA GLN A 131 13.24 -10.76 -16.87
C GLN A 131 11.77 -10.79 -17.33
N PRO A 132 11.42 -11.59 -18.35
CA PRO A 132 10.04 -11.73 -18.79
C PRO A 132 9.22 -12.45 -17.72
N LEU A 133 8.01 -11.98 -17.50
CA LEU A 133 7.07 -12.55 -16.54
C LEU A 133 6.21 -13.65 -17.18
N GLU A 134 5.93 -14.70 -16.41
CA GLU A 134 5.06 -15.80 -16.85
C GLU A 134 3.60 -15.54 -16.49
N ASP A 135 2.70 -15.76 -17.44
CA ASP A 135 1.27 -15.43 -17.31
C ASP A 135 0.57 -16.11 -16.12
N SER A 136 1.03 -17.32 -15.74
CA SER A 136 0.47 -18.10 -14.63
C SER A 136 0.95 -17.65 -13.25
N LYS A 137 2.01 -16.85 -13.16
CA LYS A 137 2.55 -16.41 -11.86
C LYS A 137 1.74 -15.25 -11.32
N THR A 138 1.63 -15.18 -9.99
CA THR A 138 1.08 -14.00 -9.31
C THR A 138 2.10 -12.87 -9.31
N LEU A 139 1.63 -11.64 -9.09
CA LEU A 139 2.50 -10.48 -8.93
C LEU A 139 3.44 -10.66 -7.72
N GLY A 140 2.94 -11.24 -6.63
CA GLY A 140 3.75 -11.63 -5.47
C GLY A 140 4.86 -12.62 -5.80
N ASP A 141 4.55 -13.67 -6.56
CA ASP A 141 5.56 -14.65 -7.01
C ASP A 141 6.61 -14.03 -7.93
N CYS A 142 6.24 -12.97 -8.66
CA CYS A 142 7.15 -12.18 -9.49
C CYS A 142 7.98 -11.17 -8.66
N GLY A 143 7.73 -11.06 -7.36
CA GLY A 143 8.45 -10.17 -6.45
C GLY A 143 7.84 -8.77 -6.32
N PHE A 144 6.62 -8.55 -6.81
CA PHE A 144 5.85 -7.34 -6.52
C PHE A 144 5.02 -7.57 -5.26
N THR A 145 5.43 -6.93 -4.17
CA THR A 145 4.79 -7.08 -2.86
C THR A 145 4.38 -5.73 -2.30
N ASN A 146 3.46 -5.72 -1.34
CA ASN A 146 3.03 -4.49 -0.65
C ASN A 146 4.19 -3.67 -0.02
N GLN A 147 5.32 -4.31 0.27
CA GLN A 147 6.51 -3.67 0.84
C GLN A 147 7.39 -3.01 -0.22
N THR A 148 7.41 -3.55 -1.44
CA THR A 148 8.32 -3.14 -2.53
C THR A 148 7.63 -2.26 -3.57
N ALA A 149 6.32 -2.38 -3.72
CA ALA A 149 5.48 -1.67 -4.68
C ALA A 149 4.49 -0.75 -3.94
N ARG A 150 5.00 0.31 -3.31
CA ARG A 150 4.21 1.21 -2.45
C ARG A 150 3.59 2.36 -3.26
N PRO A 151 2.52 3.03 -2.79
CA PRO A 151 1.93 4.16 -3.51
C PRO A 151 2.94 5.27 -3.84
N GLN A 152 3.78 5.63 -2.86
CA GLN A 152 4.81 6.66 -2.99
C GLN A 152 6.06 6.20 -3.77
N ALA A 153 6.21 4.89 -3.98
CA ALA A 153 7.34 4.28 -4.65
C ALA A 153 6.85 3.02 -5.41
N PRO A 154 6.09 3.22 -6.51
CA PRO A 154 5.50 2.12 -7.25
C PRO A 154 6.58 1.31 -7.96
N ALA A 155 6.37 0.00 -8.06
CA ALA A 155 7.29 -0.88 -8.75
C ALA A 155 7.15 -0.74 -10.27
N THR A 156 8.26 -0.80 -10.99
CA THR A 156 8.26 -0.66 -12.45
C THR A 156 8.03 -2.02 -13.12
N VAL A 157 7.10 -2.05 -14.08
CA VAL A 157 6.85 -3.19 -14.96
C VAL A 157 7.14 -2.75 -16.39
N GLY A 158 8.08 -3.40 -17.06
CA GLY A 158 8.35 -3.18 -18.47
C GLY A 158 7.26 -3.82 -19.33
N LEU A 159 6.85 -3.16 -20.41
CA LEU A 159 5.90 -3.69 -21.39
C LEU A 159 6.55 -3.63 -22.78
N ALA A 160 6.44 -4.73 -23.52
CA ALA A 160 6.80 -4.81 -24.93
C ALA A 160 5.64 -5.45 -25.70
N PHE A 161 5.39 -4.96 -26.91
CA PHE A 161 4.39 -5.52 -27.79
C PHE A 161 4.97 -6.49 -28.81
N ARG A 162 4.13 -7.43 -29.25
CA ARG A 162 4.39 -8.23 -30.43
C ARG A 162 4.14 -7.39 -31.68
N ILE A 163 5.14 -7.35 -32.56
CA ILE A 163 5.08 -6.77 -33.89
C ILE A 163 5.31 -7.92 -34.87
N ASP A 164 4.33 -8.16 -35.74
CA ASP A 164 4.28 -9.33 -36.61
C ASP A 164 4.40 -10.65 -35.82
N ASP A 165 5.52 -11.38 -36.00
CA ASP A 165 5.77 -12.69 -35.39
C ASP A 165 6.75 -12.64 -34.20
N ALA A 166 7.28 -11.46 -33.84
CA ALA A 166 8.27 -11.32 -32.78
C ALA A 166 7.89 -10.22 -31.78
N PHE A 167 8.36 -10.37 -30.54
CA PHE A 167 8.26 -9.27 -29.56
C PHE A 167 9.33 -8.24 -29.84
N GLU A 168 8.95 -6.97 -29.81
CA GLU A 168 9.90 -5.87 -29.85
C GLU A 168 10.82 -5.91 -28.61
N PRO A 169 12.03 -5.34 -28.69
CA PRO A 169 12.91 -5.26 -27.53
C PRO A 169 12.27 -4.40 -26.44
N LEU A 170 12.51 -4.75 -25.18
CA LEU A 170 12.10 -3.92 -24.05
C LEU A 170 12.79 -2.55 -24.15
N GLN A 171 12.00 -1.50 -24.35
CA GLN A 171 12.50 -0.13 -24.43
C GLN A 171 11.72 0.77 -23.47
N VAL A 172 12.42 1.31 -22.48
CA VAL A 172 11.88 2.23 -21.50
C VAL A 172 12.71 3.51 -21.55
N GLU A 173 12.08 4.62 -21.96
CA GLU A 173 12.78 5.90 -22.03
C GLU A 173 13.00 6.45 -20.62
N PRO A 174 14.21 6.89 -20.26
CA PRO A 174 14.44 7.49 -18.95
C PRO A 174 13.65 8.78 -18.79
N PHE A 175 13.26 9.10 -17.56
CA PHE A 175 12.70 10.42 -17.24
C PHE A 175 13.78 11.49 -17.39
N SER A 176 13.36 12.76 -17.46
CA SER A 176 14.28 13.89 -17.46
C SER A 176 15.08 13.96 -16.17
N SER A 177 16.36 14.31 -16.27
CA SER A 177 17.19 14.59 -15.10
C SER A 177 16.76 15.90 -14.42
N PRO A 178 16.75 15.96 -13.07
CA PRO A 178 16.47 17.21 -12.36
C PRO A 178 17.53 18.27 -12.66
N PRO A 179 17.19 19.57 -12.57
CA PRO A 179 18.16 20.66 -12.73
C PRO A 179 19.20 20.64 -11.60
N GLU A 180 20.34 21.30 -11.83
CA GLU A 180 21.37 21.45 -10.81
C GLU A 180 20.80 22.19 -9.58
N LEU A 181 21.14 21.69 -8.39
CA LEU A 181 20.67 22.26 -7.14
C LEU A 181 21.25 23.68 -6.97
N PRO A 182 20.44 24.71 -6.70
CA PRO A 182 20.96 26.05 -6.47
C PRO A 182 21.87 26.07 -5.23
N ASP A 183 22.87 26.95 -5.22
CA ASP A 183 23.89 27.01 -4.14
C ASP A 183 23.28 27.24 -2.76
N VAL A 184 22.10 27.88 -2.68
CA VAL A 184 21.34 28.11 -1.44
C VAL A 184 20.82 26.80 -0.82
N MET A 185 20.57 25.78 -1.64
CA MET A 185 20.07 24.48 -1.20
C MET A 185 21.19 23.44 -1.00
N LYS A 186 22.41 23.73 -1.45
CA LYS A 186 23.57 22.88 -1.17
C LYS A 186 23.86 22.99 0.34
N PRO A 187 24.14 21.87 1.05
CA PRO A 187 24.54 21.92 2.45
C PRO A 187 25.72 22.88 2.56
N GLN A 188 25.60 23.93 3.39
CA GLN A 188 26.75 24.77 3.67
C GLN A 188 27.75 23.91 4.43
N ASP A 189 28.93 23.70 3.85
CA ASP A 189 30.08 23.17 4.56
C ASP A 189 30.33 24.11 5.74
N SER A 190 29.76 23.75 6.89
CA SER A 190 29.93 24.46 8.15
C SER A 190 31.32 24.08 8.66
N GLY A 191 32.34 24.62 8.00
CA GLY A 191 33.72 24.59 8.43
C GLY A 191 33.80 25.24 9.80
N SER A 192 33.72 24.40 10.83
CA SER A 192 33.92 24.77 12.21
C SER A 192 35.36 25.28 12.36
N THR A 193 35.49 26.39 13.05
CA THR A 193 36.72 26.93 13.66
C THR A 193 37.73 25.85 14.06
N ALA A 194 38.88 25.77 13.36
CA ALA A 194 40.10 25.16 13.88
C ALA A 194 41.10 26.27 14.18
N ASN A 195 41.29 26.49 15.47
CA ASN A 195 42.21 27.41 16.11
C ASN A 195 43.66 26.99 15.76
N GLU A 196 44.47 27.86 15.14
CA GLU A 196 45.92 27.67 15.06
C GLU A 196 46.62 28.86 15.74
N GLN A 197 46.74 28.75 17.06
CA GLN A 197 47.63 29.55 17.89
C GLN A 197 48.77 28.65 18.38
N SER A 198 50.02 29.15 18.25
CA SER A 198 51.33 28.60 18.69
C SER A 198 51.79 27.34 17.94
N VAL A 199 53.00 27.25 17.38
CA VAL A 199 54.39 27.32 17.94
C VAL A 199 55.29 27.70 16.74
N GLN A 200 56.30 28.59 16.71
CA GLN A 200 57.37 28.99 17.64
C GLN A 200 57.94 30.35 17.17
#